data_AF-A0A7K6VM89-F1
#
_entry.id   AF-A0A7K6VM89-F1
#
_cell.length_a   1.000
_cell.length_b   1.000
_cell.length_c   1.000
_cell.angle_alpha   90.00
_cell.angle_beta   90.00
_cell.angle_gamma   90.00
#
_symmetry.space_group_name_H-M   'P 1'
#
loop_
_entity.id
_entity.type
_entity.pdbx_description
1 polymer ?
#
loop_
_entity_poly.entity_id
_entity_poly.type
_entity_poly.pdbx_seq_one_letter_code
_entity_poly.pdbx_strand_id
1 'polypeptide(L)'
;ATWALGAIFMVLASLIIVANVLVAIVLLCHILKSGSKGLCFVLNLALADTLVGFTVMGLAVDELSQPFRPSQNFCVLRMAFVMSSCAASILSLILIACDRHLAVRKPFHYVQLVTGPRVGLCLLGLWLLAAVVGFLPVLVPRFQKVSNHWKCSFFNVFQPSYMLTMFCVGFFPALFLFLYLYCDMLKIASVHVQHIQEVEQAGLGGACPPPRALGDTKALRTVAMLIGCFTLSWLPFFSASIVQMVCPECFPYKVIENFFWLLGLGNSLLNPLLYSCWQRDVQLQLAQLAAAVKRRVL
;
A
#
# COMPACT_ATOMS: atom_id res chain seq x y z
N ALA A 1 9.91 -24.25 -14.87
CA ALA A 1 8.93 -23.54 -14.00
C ALA A 1 9.40 -22.14 -13.56
N THR A 2 10.70 -21.84 -13.52
CA THR A 2 11.25 -20.55 -13.04
C THR A 2 11.02 -19.36 -13.98
N TRP A 3 11.14 -19.59 -15.30
CA TRP A 3 10.97 -18.53 -16.31
C TRP A 3 9.56 -17.91 -16.33
N ALA A 4 8.52 -18.72 -16.15
CA ALA A 4 7.13 -18.23 -16.10
C ALA A 4 6.91 -17.31 -14.88
N LEU A 5 7.43 -17.71 -13.72
CA LEU A 5 7.33 -16.90 -12.50
C LEU A 5 8.13 -15.60 -12.62
N GLY A 6 9.36 -15.67 -13.14
CA GLY A 6 10.17 -14.48 -13.43
C GLY A 6 9.46 -13.51 -14.39
N ALA A 7 8.85 -14.02 -15.46
CA ALA A 7 8.05 -13.20 -16.38
C ALA A 7 6.83 -12.55 -15.69
N ILE A 8 6.13 -13.29 -14.83
CA ILE A 8 5.00 -12.74 -14.04
C ILE A 8 5.48 -11.59 -13.14
N PHE A 9 6.59 -11.78 -12.41
CA PHE A 9 7.14 -10.71 -11.57
C PHE A 9 7.62 -9.50 -12.38
N MET A 10 8.25 -9.72 -13.55
CA MET A 10 8.67 -8.63 -14.44
C MET A 10 7.48 -7.79 -14.91
N VAL A 11 6.41 -8.45 -15.38
CA VAL A 11 5.20 -7.77 -15.86
C VAL A 11 4.54 -7.01 -14.70
N LEU A 12 4.37 -7.67 -13.55
CA LEU A 12 3.77 -7.04 -12.37
C LEU A 12 4.59 -5.81 -11.92
N ALA A 13 5.91 -5.95 -11.79
CA ALA A 13 6.80 -4.85 -11.40
C ALA A 13 6.71 -3.67 -12.37
N SER A 14 6.72 -3.95 -13.67
CA SER A 14 6.59 -2.92 -14.71
C SER A 14 5.26 -2.17 -14.60
N LEU A 15 4.15 -2.88 -14.41
CA LEU A 15 2.83 -2.29 -14.22
C LEU A 15 2.76 -1.44 -12.95
N ILE A 16 3.29 -1.93 -11.83
CA ILE A 16 3.35 -1.19 -10.56
C ILE A 16 4.12 0.12 -10.74
N ILE A 17 5.32 0.06 -11.35
CA ILE A 17 6.16 1.24 -11.56
C ILE A 17 5.43 2.25 -12.45
N VAL A 18 4.97 1.83 -13.63
CA VAL A 18 4.33 2.74 -14.60
C VAL A 18 3.07 3.40 -14.02
N ALA A 19 2.19 2.61 -13.38
CA ALA A 19 0.94 3.12 -12.82
C ALA A 19 1.19 4.14 -11.70
N ASN A 20 2.09 3.82 -10.77
CA ASN A 20 2.38 4.70 -9.63
C ASN A 20 3.18 5.95 -10.03
N VAL A 21 4.12 5.85 -10.97
CA VAL A 21 4.84 7.02 -11.52
C VAL A 21 3.87 7.97 -12.21
N LEU A 22 2.94 7.44 -13.02
CA LEU A 22 1.91 8.25 -13.67
C LEU A 22 1.04 8.99 -12.64
N VAL A 23 0.55 8.28 -11.62
CA VAL A 23 -0.23 8.87 -10.52
C VAL A 23 0.58 9.93 -9.77
N ALA A 24 1.86 9.66 -9.48
CA ALA A 24 2.74 10.61 -8.79
C ALA A 24 2.91 11.91 -9.59
N ILE A 25 3.13 11.82 -10.91
CA ILE A 25 3.26 12.99 -11.79
C ILE A 25 1.96 13.81 -11.79
N VAL A 26 0.81 13.16 -11.95
CA VAL A 26 -0.52 13.82 -11.95
C VAL A 26 -0.74 14.55 -10.64
N LEU A 27 -0.52 13.87 -9.51
CA LEU A 27 -0.72 14.43 -8.18
C LEU A 27 0.24 15.58 -7.88
N LEU A 28 1.52 15.45 -8.26
CA LEU A 28 2.51 16.51 -8.09
C LEU A 28 2.08 17.78 -8.85
N CYS A 29 1.68 17.64 -10.12
CA CYS A 29 1.16 18.77 -10.90
C CYS A 29 -0.10 19.38 -10.27
N HIS A 30 -0.99 18.57 -9.68
CA HIS A 30 -2.18 19.07 -8.99
C HIS A 30 -1.83 19.83 -7.71
N ILE A 31 -0.95 19.27 -6.87
CA ILE A 31 -0.55 19.86 -5.59
C ILE A 31 0.09 21.23 -5.83
N LEU A 32 0.95 21.35 -6.84
CA LEU A 32 1.59 22.61 -7.23
C LEU A 32 0.58 23.69 -7.67
N LYS A 33 -0.59 23.30 -8.20
CA LYS A 33 -1.65 24.22 -8.64
C LYS A 33 -2.71 24.52 -7.57
N SER A 34 -3.08 23.54 -6.76
CA SER A 34 -4.21 23.61 -5.82
C SER A 34 -3.80 23.89 -4.37
N GLY A 35 -2.56 23.57 -3.97
CA GLY A 35 -2.11 23.69 -2.58
C GLY A 35 -2.77 22.69 -1.61
N SER A 36 -3.48 21.67 -2.11
CA SER A 36 -4.17 20.67 -1.29
C SER A 36 -3.18 19.73 -0.60
N LYS A 37 -3.07 19.87 0.72
CA LYS A 37 -2.12 19.11 1.58
C LYS A 37 -2.45 17.63 1.70
N GLY A 38 -3.73 17.26 1.65
CA GLY A 38 -4.19 15.87 1.80
C GLY A 38 -3.76 14.96 0.63
N LEU A 39 -3.45 15.53 -0.53
CA LEU A 39 -2.92 14.78 -1.68
C LEU A 39 -1.46 14.35 -1.48
N CYS A 40 -0.73 14.98 -0.55
CA CYS A 40 0.65 14.59 -0.24
C CYS A 40 0.74 13.16 0.30
N PHE A 41 -0.27 12.68 1.03
CA PHE A 41 -0.30 11.30 1.52
C PHE A 41 -0.46 10.30 0.38
N VAL A 42 -1.32 10.60 -0.60
CA VAL A 42 -1.50 9.76 -1.80
C VAL A 42 -0.26 9.80 -2.69
N LEU A 43 0.39 10.95 -2.82
CA LEU A 43 1.67 11.08 -3.50
C LEU A 43 2.76 10.22 -2.82
N ASN A 44 2.83 10.25 -1.49
CA ASN A 44 3.77 9.42 -0.73
C ASN A 44 3.54 7.92 -0.96
N LEU A 45 2.27 7.50 -0.97
CA LEU A 45 1.93 6.11 -1.28
C LEU A 45 2.39 5.73 -2.70
N ALA A 46 2.16 6.57 -3.69
CA ALA A 46 2.61 6.32 -5.06
C ALA A 46 4.14 6.15 -5.12
N LEU A 47 4.90 6.99 -4.41
CA LEU A 47 6.36 6.86 -4.32
C LEU A 47 6.79 5.57 -3.60
N ALA A 48 6.11 5.19 -2.53
CA ALA A 48 6.37 3.94 -1.82
C ALA A 48 6.08 2.70 -2.70
N ASP A 49 4.96 2.70 -3.41
CA ASP A 49 4.56 1.62 -4.31
C ASP A 49 5.47 1.53 -5.54
N THR A 50 5.95 2.66 -6.08
CA THR A 50 7.01 2.67 -7.10
C THR A 50 8.28 1.99 -6.58
N LEU A 51 8.68 2.24 -5.33
CA LEU A 51 9.81 1.56 -4.70
C LEU A 51 9.54 0.06 -4.53
N VAL A 52 8.32 -0.35 -4.15
CA VAL A 52 7.93 -1.77 -4.14
C VAL A 52 8.15 -2.38 -5.53
N GLY A 53 7.67 -1.73 -6.59
CA GLY A 53 7.88 -2.17 -7.97
C GLY A 53 9.35 -2.37 -8.33
N PHE A 54 10.24 -1.44 -7.97
CA PHE A 54 11.69 -1.60 -8.17
C PHE A 54 12.28 -2.78 -7.39
N THR A 55 11.81 -3.02 -6.16
CA THR A 55 12.28 -4.16 -5.37
C THR A 55 11.81 -5.51 -5.96
N VAL A 56 10.58 -5.58 -6.48
CA VAL A 56 10.04 -6.76 -7.18
C VAL A 56 10.76 -7.02 -8.49
N MET A 57 11.11 -5.96 -9.23
CA MET A 57 11.95 -6.06 -10.43
C MET A 57 13.28 -6.78 -10.13
N GLY A 58 13.90 -6.46 -8.98
CA GLY A 58 15.10 -7.15 -8.52
C GLY A 58 14.90 -8.66 -8.33
N LEU A 59 13.77 -9.08 -7.75
CA LEU A 59 13.42 -10.49 -7.56
C LEU A 59 13.16 -11.20 -8.90
N ALA A 60 12.55 -10.48 -9.85
CA ALA A 60 12.24 -11.01 -11.18
C ALA A 60 13.52 -11.34 -11.98
N VAL A 61 14.51 -10.45 -11.92
CA VAL A 61 15.83 -10.67 -12.53
C VAL A 61 16.52 -11.91 -11.94
N ASP A 62 16.46 -12.07 -10.61
CA ASP A 62 17.09 -13.21 -9.92
C ASP A 62 16.49 -14.57 -10.38
N GLU A 63 15.20 -14.62 -10.71
CA GLU A 63 14.54 -15.82 -11.25
C GLU A 63 14.83 -16.07 -12.75
N LEU A 64 15.08 -15.01 -13.53
CA LEU A 64 15.41 -15.10 -14.96
C LEU A 64 16.88 -15.43 -15.22
N SER A 65 17.80 -15.01 -14.36
CA SER A 65 19.25 -15.16 -14.55
C SER A 65 19.86 -16.45 -13.96
N GLN A 66 19.09 -17.55 -13.86
CA GLN A 66 19.58 -18.78 -13.23
C GLN A 66 20.62 -19.52 -14.12
N PRO A 67 21.75 -20.01 -13.55
CA PRO A 67 22.09 -20.03 -12.12
C PRO A 67 22.78 -18.73 -11.65
N PHE A 68 22.10 -17.96 -10.80
CA PHE A 68 22.64 -16.78 -10.12
C PHE A 68 22.98 -17.14 -8.67
N ARG A 69 24.22 -16.89 -8.23
CA ARG A 69 24.73 -17.22 -6.89
C ARG A 69 25.13 -15.95 -6.12
N PRO A 70 24.16 -15.22 -5.53
CA PRO A 70 24.43 -13.99 -4.78
C PRO A 70 25.14 -14.27 -3.45
N SER A 71 25.86 -13.26 -2.94
CA SER A 71 26.42 -13.30 -1.59
C SER A 71 25.33 -13.13 -0.52
N GLN A 72 25.58 -13.60 0.70
CA GLN A 72 24.65 -13.45 1.83
C GLN A 72 24.28 -11.97 2.05
N ASN A 73 25.27 -11.07 2.04
CA ASN A 73 25.05 -9.63 2.24
C ASN A 73 24.13 -9.03 1.16
N PHE A 74 24.27 -9.50 -0.09
CA PHE A 74 23.39 -9.09 -1.18
C PHE A 74 21.94 -9.54 -0.91
N CYS A 75 21.72 -10.79 -0.47
CA CYS A 75 20.39 -11.28 -0.15
C CYS A 75 19.76 -10.53 1.04
N VAL A 76 20.52 -10.26 2.10
CA VAL A 76 20.03 -9.51 3.26
C VAL A 76 19.64 -8.09 2.84
N LEU A 77 20.48 -7.41 2.07
CA LEU A 77 20.20 -6.07 1.58
C LEU A 77 18.98 -6.03 0.66
N ARG A 78 18.88 -6.98 -0.28
CA ARG A 78 17.72 -7.14 -1.18
C ARG A 78 16.42 -7.28 -0.37
N MET A 79 16.40 -8.21 0.58
CA MET A 79 15.20 -8.45 1.41
C MET A 79 14.90 -7.29 2.37
N ALA A 80 15.91 -6.54 2.81
CA ALA A 80 15.72 -5.33 3.60
C ALA A 80 15.01 -4.23 2.81
N PHE A 81 15.40 -4.00 1.55
CA PHE A 81 14.72 -3.05 0.67
C PHE A 81 13.27 -3.45 0.40
N VAL A 82 13.03 -4.73 0.11
CA VAL A 82 11.68 -5.31 -0.04
C VAL A 82 10.83 -5.06 1.20
N MET A 83 11.35 -5.38 2.39
CA MET A 83 10.61 -5.21 3.64
C MET A 83 10.35 -3.74 3.96
N SER A 84 11.34 -2.88 3.75
CA SER A 84 11.22 -1.44 3.98
C SER A 84 10.22 -0.79 3.03
N SER A 85 10.22 -1.15 1.74
CA SER A 85 9.30 -0.57 0.76
C SER A 85 7.86 -1.01 1.03
N CYS A 86 7.64 -2.29 1.35
CA CYS A 86 6.34 -2.80 1.75
C CYS A 86 5.85 -2.12 3.06
N ALA A 87 6.72 -1.98 4.06
CA ALA A 87 6.38 -1.29 5.30
C ALA A 87 5.97 0.18 5.04
N ALA A 88 6.69 0.89 4.18
CA ALA A 88 6.35 2.27 3.80
C ALA A 88 4.99 2.35 3.10
N SER A 89 4.66 1.42 2.21
CA SER A 89 3.34 1.35 1.54
C SER A 89 2.22 1.09 2.54
N ILE A 90 2.38 0.12 3.45
CA ILE A 90 1.40 -0.22 4.49
C ILE A 90 1.16 0.97 5.44
N LEU A 91 2.24 1.58 5.94
CA LEU A 91 2.15 2.75 6.81
C LEU A 91 1.49 3.94 6.08
N SER A 92 1.71 4.07 4.77
CA SER A 92 1.06 5.11 3.96
C SER A 92 -0.44 4.87 3.83
N LEU A 93 -0.88 3.62 3.65
CA LEU A 93 -2.30 3.26 3.64
C LEU A 93 -2.96 3.52 4.99
N ILE A 94 -2.29 3.19 6.10
CA ILE A 94 -2.78 3.53 7.46
C ILE A 94 -2.91 5.04 7.59
N LEU A 95 -1.90 5.78 7.17
CA LEU A 95 -1.89 7.24 7.28
C LEU A 95 -3.02 7.88 6.46
N ILE A 96 -3.27 7.39 5.24
CA ILE A 96 -4.41 7.80 4.41
C ILE A 96 -5.73 7.46 5.10
N ALA A 97 -5.87 6.26 5.68
CA ALA A 97 -7.08 5.87 6.39
C ALA A 97 -7.34 6.77 7.61
N CYS A 98 -6.31 7.06 8.41
CA CYS A 98 -6.36 7.97 9.55
C CYS A 98 -6.68 9.41 9.15
N ASP A 99 -6.04 9.93 8.09
CA ASP A 99 -6.30 11.26 7.51
C ASP A 99 -7.79 11.40 7.16
N ARG A 100 -8.33 10.41 6.47
CA ARG A 100 -9.72 10.41 6.00
C ARG A 100 -10.70 10.25 7.14
N HIS A 101 -10.40 9.38 8.09
CA HIS A 101 -11.18 9.25 9.31
C HIS A 101 -11.22 10.57 10.10
N LEU A 102 -10.09 11.27 10.23
CA LEU A 102 -10.03 12.57 10.92
C LEU A 102 -10.82 13.65 10.17
N ALA A 103 -10.70 13.71 8.84
CA ALA A 103 -11.41 14.66 8.00
C ALA A 103 -12.94 14.54 8.15
N VAL A 104 -13.44 13.31 8.19
CA VAL A 104 -14.88 13.01 8.31
C VAL A 104 -15.39 13.19 9.74
N ARG A 105 -14.64 12.73 10.75
CA ARG A 105 -15.12 12.74 12.14
C ARG A 105 -15.00 14.10 12.81
N LYS A 106 -13.96 14.88 12.49
CA LYS A 106 -13.67 16.16 13.15
C LYS A 106 -13.24 17.23 12.14
N PRO A 107 -14.13 17.70 11.25
CA PRO A 107 -13.78 18.61 10.15
C PRO A 107 -13.14 19.92 10.61
N PHE A 108 -13.61 20.51 11.71
CA PHE A 108 -13.03 21.75 12.25
C PHE A 108 -11.61 21.56 12.80
N HIS A 109 -11.35 20.44 13.48
CA HIS A 109 -10.02 20.14 13.99
C HIS A 109 -9.09 19.70 12.85
N TYR A 110 -9.60 19.05 11.80
CA TYR A 110 -8.81 18.62 10.65
C TYR A 110 -8.08 19.80 9.98
N VAL A 111 -8.78 20.92 9.75
CA VAL A 111 -8.18 22.13 9.14
C VAL A 111 -7.05 22.71 10.02
N GLN A 112 -7.15 22.58 11.34
CA GLN A 112 -6.13 23.04 12.29
C GLN A 112 -4.97 22.04 12.47
N LEU A 113 -5.25 20.74 12.32
CA LEU A 113 -4.29 19.66 12.54
C LEU A 113 -3.41 19.39 11.32
N VAL A 114 -3.99 19.40 10.12
CA VAL A 114 -3.30 19.03 8.87
C VAL A 114 -2.57 20.24 8.27
N THR A 115 -1.42 20.55 8.88
CA THR A 115 -0.52 21.62 8.44
C THR A 115 0.70 21.05 7.71
N GLY A 116 1.31 21.82 6.80
CA GLY A 116 2.45 21.36 6.00
C GLY A 116 3.60 20.78 6.83
N PRO A 117 4.09 21.47 7.88
CA PRO A 117 5.16 20.95 8.73
C PRO A 117 4.78 19.64 9.45
N ARG A 118 3.55 19.51 9.93
CA ARG A 118 3.07 18.29 10.60
C ARG A 118 2.95 17.14 9.62
N VAL A 119 2.46 17.39 8.40
CA VAL A 119 2.43 16.40 7.32
C VAL A 119 3.85 15.94 6.99
N GLY A 120 4.80 16.87 6.81
CA GLY A 120 6.20 16.54 6.56
C GLY A 120 6.84 15.71 7.67
N LEU A 121 6.57 16.06 8.94
CA LEU A 121 7.06 15.30 10.09
C LEU A 121 6.45 13.88 10.15
N CYS A 122 5.15 13.73 9.88
CA CYS A 122 4.50 12.43 9.79
C CYS A 122 5.12 11.56 8.68
N LEU A 123 5.37 12.13 7.50
CA LEU A 123 6.00 11.41 6.39
C LEU A 123 7.45 11.02 6.72
N LEU A 124 8.23 11.92 7.34
CA LEU A 124 9.58 11.60 7.79
C LEU A 124 9.57 10.45 8.81
N GLY A 125 8.71 10.51 9.82
CA GLY A 125 8.55 9.44 10.81
C GLY A 125 8.15 8.11 10.18
N LEU A 126 7.27 8.14 9.18
CA LEU A 126 6.87 6.97 8.41
C LEU A 126 8.06 6.31 7.71
N TRP A 127 8.89 7.09 7.00
CA TRP A 127 10.06 6.56 6.30
C TRP A 127 11.13 6.03 7.26
N LEU A 128 11.35 6.72 8.38
CA LEU A 128 12.25 6.25 9.43
C LEU A 128 11.78 4.92 10.03
N LEU A 129 10.48 4.80 10.34
CA LEU A 129 9.91 3.55 10.86
C LEU A 129 10.01 2.42 9.85
N ALA A 130 9.70 2.68 8.58
CA ALA A 130 9.83 1.70 7.49
C ALA A 130 11.29 1.24 7.31
N ALA A 131 12.24 2.17 7.37
CA ALA A 131 13.66 1.86 7.30
C ALA A 131 14.12 0.99 8.48
N VAL A 132 13.68 1.30 9.71
CA VAL A 132 13.97 0.46 10.88
C VAL A 132 13.40 -0.95 10.67
N VAL A 133 12.14 -1.07 10.26
CA VAL A 133 11.49 -2.37 10.02
C VAL A 133 12.25 -3.23 9.00
N GLY A 134 12.73 -2.63 7.90
CA GLY A 134 13.41 -3.36 6.83
C GLY A 134 14.90 -3.61 7.07
N PHE A 135 15.64 -2.62 7.57
CA PHE A 135 17.11 -2.63 7.63
C PHE A 135 17.67 -3.09 8.98
N LEU A 136 16.83 -3.28 10.00
CA LEU A 136 17.29 -3.80 11.30
C LEU A 136 18.10 -5.12 11.18
N PRO A 137 17.76 -6.10 10.32
CA PRO A 137 18.58 -7.29 10.12
C PRO A 137 19.93 -7.03 9.47
N VAL A 138 20.07 -5.95 8.69
CA VAL A 138 21.36 -5.56 8.09
C VAL A 138 22.30 -5.06 9.17
N LEU A 139 21.77 -4.29 10.13
CA LEU A 139 22.53 -3.72 11.25
C LEU A 139 22.83 -4.75 12.34
N VAL A 140 21.96 -5.74 12.52
CA VAL A 140 22.05 -6.73 13.59
C VAL A 140 22.14 -8.15 12.99
N PRO A 141 23.37 -8.69 12.80
CA PRO A 141 23.58 -10.01 12.21
C PRO A 141 22.87 -11.16 12.94
N ARG A 142 22.53 -11.00 14.23
CA ARG A 142 21.75 -11.99 15.00
C ARG A 142 20.37 -12.27 14.43
N PHE A 143 19.80 -11.34 13.66
CA PHE A 143 18.50 -11.54 13.00
C PHE A 143 18.62 -12.22 11.65
N GLN A 144 19.84 -12.43 11.15
CA GLN A 144 20.10 -13.12 9.89
C GLN A 144 20.21 -14.63 10.12
N LYS A 145 19.76 -15.40 9.12
CA LYS A 145 19.96 -16.84 9.04
C LYS A 145 21.03 -17.10 7.98
N VAL A 146 22.15 -17.67 8.39
CA VAL A 146 23.20 -18.12 7.46
C VAL A 146 22.71 -19.40 6.81
N SER A 147 22.57 -19.38 5.49
CA SER A 147 22.06 -20.51 4.71
C SER A 147 22.99 -20.77 3.53
N ASN A 148 23.33 -22.04 3.31
CA ASN A 148 24.13 -22.46 2.14
C ASN A 148 23.27 -22.56 0.86
N HIS A 149 22.00 -22.11 0.91
CA HIS A 149 21.14 -22.09 -0.25
C HIS A 149 21.55 -21.00 -1.24
N TRP A 150 21.68 -21.39 -2.51
CA TRP A 150 22.12 -20.52 -3.60
C TRP A 150 21.09 -19.50 -4.08
N LYS A 151 19.94 -19.36 -3.40
CA LYS A 151 18.85 -18.45 -3.75
C LYS A 151 18.49 -17.54 -2.58
N CYS A 152 18.30 -16.25 -2.84
CA CYS A 152 17.75 -15.32 -1.86
C CYS A 152 16.26 -15.61 -1.66
N SER A 153 15.90 -16.22 -0.53
CA SER A 153 14.51 -16.49 -0.15
C SER A 153 14.22 -15.81 1.19
N PHE A 154 13.05 -15.20 1.30
CA PHE A 154 12.64 -14.42 2.47
C PHE A 154 12.74 -15.26 3.76
N PHE A 155 12.23 -16.49 3.74
CA PHE A 155 12.28 -17.42 4.88
C PHE A 155 13.67 -17.99 5.18
N ASN A 156 14.61 -17.84 4.25
CA ASN A 156 15.97 -18.37 4.39
C ASN A 156 17.00 -17.32 4.77
N VAL A 157 16.67 -16.03 4.64
CA VAL A 157 17.56 -14.90 4.93
C VAL A 157 17.43 -14.43 6.38
N PHE A 158 16.24 -14.52 6.97
CA PHE A 158 15.97 -14.05 8.33
C PHE A 158 15.68 -15.19 9.31
N GLN A 159 15.98 -14.97 10.59
CA GLN A 159 15.63 -15.91 11.65
C GLN A 159 14.11 -16.04 11.81
N PRO A 160 13.55 -17.25 11.98
CA PRO A 160 12.12 -17.45 12.18
C PRO A 160 11.53 -16.67 13.37
N SER A 161 12.26 -16.62 14.49
CA SER A 161 11.85 -15.86 15.68
C SER A 161 11.78 -14.35 15.41
N TYR A 162 12.72 -13.82 14.62
CA TYR A 162 12.71 -12.43 14.20
C TYR A 162 11.49 -12.13 13.31
N MET A 163 11.24 -12.95 12.29
CA MET A 163 10.11 -12.77 11.39
C MET A 163 8.77 -12.84 12.14
N LEU A 164 8.60 -13.81 13.04
CA LEU A 164 7.41 -13.94 13.89
C LEU A 164 7.21 -12.69 14.75
N THR A 165 8.26 -12.23 15.41
CA THR A 165 8.23 -11.02 16.25
C THR A 165 7.77 -9.81 15.42
N MET A 166 8.35 -9.61 14.24
CA MET A 166 8.00 -8.51 13.34
C MET A 166 6.53 -8.55 12.89
N PHE A 167 5.98 -9.75 12.63
CA PHE A 167 4.56 -9.89 12.28
C PHE A 167 3.65 -9.59 13.48
N CYS A 168 4.00 -10.07 14.68
CA CYS A 168 3.28 -9.80 15.92
C CYS A 168 3.25 -8.32 16.31
N VAL A 169 4.38 -7.61 16.19
CA VAL A 169 4.47 -6.19 16.61
C VAL A 169 4.11 -5.20 15.51
N GLY A 170 4.22 -5.61 14.24
CA GLY A 170 3.97 -4.75 13.08
C GLY A 170 2.62 -5.04 12.43
N PHE A 171 2.48 -6.22 11.82
CA PHE A 171 1.35 -6.53 10.95
C PHE A 171 0.03 -6.67 11.71
N PHE A 172 -0.02 -7.42 12.81
CA PHE A 172 -1.29 -7.63 13.51
C PHE A 172 -1.89 -6.33 14.10
N PRO A 173 -1.10 -5.47 14.77
CA PRO A 173 -1.59 -4.17 15.21
C PRO A 173 -2.08 -3.31 14.03
N ALA A 174 -1.35 -3.31 12.90
CA ALA A 174 -1.77 -2.63 11.68
C ALA A 174 -3.10 -3.18 11.14
N LEU A 175 -3.26 -4.51 11.11
CA LEU A 175 -4.48 -5.18 10.68
C LEU A 175 -5.67 -4.83 11.59
N PHE A 176 -5.50 -4.89 12.91
CA PHE A 176 -6.56 -4.52 13.86
C PHE A 176 -6.97 -3.06 13.70
N LEU A 177 -6.01 -2.15 13.53
CA LEU A 177 -6.30 -0.74 13.26
C LEU A 177 -7.08 -0.57 11.96
N PHE A 178 -6.68 -1.27 10.89
CA PHE A 178 -7.39 -1.24 9.62
C PHE A 178 -8.83 -1.75 9.73
N LEU A 179 -9.05 -2.89 10.39
CA LEU A 179 -10.38 -3.44 10.61
C LEU A 179 -11.24 -2.49 11.45
N TYR A 180 -10.67 -1.91 12.51
CA TYR A 180 -11.35 -0.90 13.32
C TYR A 180 -11.80 0.30 12.47
N LEU A 181 -10.86 0.88 11.70
CA LEU A 181 -11.15 2.01 10.82
C LEU A 181 -12.20 1.64 9.76
N TYR A 182 -12.11 0.45 9.17
CA TYR A 182 -13.07 -0.05 8.21
C TYR A 182 -14.49 -0.16 8.80
N CYS A 183 -14.63 -0.79 9.97
CA CYS A 183 -15.91 -0.93 10.65
C CYS A 183 -16.52 0.42 11.04
N ASP A 184 -15.72 1.36 11.58
CA ASP A 184 -16.21 2.70 11.91
C ASP A 184 -16.61 3.48 10.65
N MET A 185 -15.84 3.37 9.57
CA MET A 185 -16.19 3.98 8.28
C MET A 185 -17.50 3.41 7.71
N LEU A 186 -17.70 2.10 7.75
CA LEU A 186 -18.97 1.48 7.33
C LEU A 186 -20.12 1.98 8.19
N LYS A 187 -19.94 2.08 9.52
CA LYS A 187 -20.94 2.63 10.43
C LYS A 187 -21.31 4.06 10.08
N ILE A 188 -20.31 4.92 9.82
CA ILE A 188 -20.52 6.31 9.40
C ILE A 188 -21.31 6.34 8.09
N ALA A 189 -20.95 5.51 7.11
CA ALA A 189 -21.66 5.43 5.84
C ALA A 189 -23.13 5.01 6.02
N SER A 190 -23.38 3.98 6.83
CA SER A 190 -24.73 3.49 7.14
C SER A 190 -25.59 4.58 7.77
N VAL A 191 -25.05 5.34 8.72
CA VAL A 191 -25.77 6.46 9.36
C VAL A 191 -26.08 7.58 8.36
N HIS A 192 -25.15 7.91 7.46
CA HIS A 192 -25.41 8.92 6.41
C HIS A 192 -26.51 8.49 5.45
N VAL A 193 -26.56 7.21 5.08
CA VAL A 193 -27.62 6.67 4.22
C VAL A 193 -28.98 6.72 4.91
N GLN A 194 -29.05 6.35 6.19
CA GLN A 194 -30.29 6.44 6.98
C GLN A 194 -30.81 7.87 7.07
N HIS A 195 -29.93 8.83 7.36
CA HIS A 195 -30.34 10.23 7.44
C HIS A 195 -30.85 10.79 6.10
N ILE A 196 -30.28 10.35 4.97
CA ILE A 196 -30.78 10.73 3.63
C ILE A 196 -32.18 10.15 3.40
N GLN A 197 -32.40 8.88 3.75
CA GLN A 197 -33.70 8.22 3.61
C GLN A 197 -34.79 8.87 4.48
N GLU A 198 -34.47 9.28 5.70
CA GLU A 198 -35.40 9.98 6.59
C GLU A 198 -35.79 11.37 6.06
N VAL A 199 -34.84 12.12 5.48
CA VAL A 199 -35.11 13.44 4.87
C VAL A 199 -35.96 13.30 3.60
N GLU A 200 -35.74 12.25 2.82
CA GLU A 200 -36.52 11.94 1.61
C GLU A 200 -37.95 11.52 1.98
N GLN A 201 -38.12 10.70 3.02
CA GLN A 201 -39.43 10.30 3.56
C GLN A 201 -40.21 11.45 4.22
N ALA A 202 -39.53 12.44 4.80
CA ALA A 202 -40.16 13.63 5.39
C ALA A 202 -40.76 14.60 4.35
N GLY A 203 -40.78 14.25 3.05
CA GLY A 203 -41.39 15.07 1.99
C GLY A 203 -40.58 16.30 1.58
N LEU A 204 -39.36 16.46 2.10
CA LEU A 204 -38.40 17.50 1.71
C LEU A 204 -37.48 17.05 0.56
N GLY A 205 -37.77 15.90 -0.08
CA GLY A 205 -36.96 15.20 -1.09
C GLY A 205 -36.70 15.93 -2.41
N GLY A 206 -37.04 17.20 -2.53
CA GLY A 206 -36.60 18.07 -3.64
C GLY A 206 -35.22 18.69 -3.43
N ALA A 207 -34.66 18.64 -2.21
CA ALA A 207 -33.34 19.17 -1.92
C ALA A 207 -32.26 18.12 -2.25
N CYS A 208 -31.57 18.28 -3.38
CA CYS A 208 -30.33 17.56 -3.67
C CYS A 208 -29.42 17.54 -2.42
N PRO A 209 -28.83 16.39 -2.03
CA PRO A 209 -27.89 16.36 -0.93
C PRO A 209 -26.79 17.40 -1.17
N PRO A 210 -26.37 18.15 -0.14
CA PRO A 210 -25.36 19.19 -0.32
C PRO A 210 -24.12 18.56 -0.98
N PRO A 211 -23.49 19.21 -1.98
CA PRO A 211 -22.39 18.64 -2.76
C PRO A 211 -21.24 18.04 -1.93
N ARG A 212 -21.04 18.55 -0.70
CA ARG A 212 -20.08 18.02 0.29
C ARG A 212 -20.43 16.60 0.76
N ALA A 213 -21.70 16.30 1.08
CA ALA A 213 -22.11 14.98 1.59
C ALA A 213 -21.92 13.86 0.56
N LEU A 214 -22.15 14.15 -0.74
CA LEU A 214 -21.91 13.20 -1.83
C LEU A 214 -20.39 12.99 -2.08
N GLY A 215 -19.58 14.03 -1.90
CA GLY A 215 -18.12 13.94 -1.98
C GLY A 215 -17.51 13.10 -0.84
N ASP A 216 -18.03 13.28 0.37
CA ASP A 216 -17.55 12.61 1.58
C ASP A 216 -17.87 11.10 1.57
N THR A 217 -19.09 10.74 1.17
CA THR A 217 -19.48 9.31 0.97
C THR A 217 -18.67 8.64 -0.13
N LYS A 218 -18.38 9.36 -1.21
CA LYS A 218 -17.53 8.86 -2.29
C LYS A 218 -16.10 8.59 -1.79
N ALA A 219 -15.49 9.56 -1.10
CA ALA A 219 -14.15 9.41 -0.54
C ALA A 219 -14.07 8.28 0.51
N LEU A 220 -15.07 8.17 1.40
CA LEU A 220 -15.18 7.11 2.40
C LEU A 220 -15.19 5.72 1.77
N ARG A 221 -15.94 5.56 0.67
CA ARG A 221 -16.00 4.29 -0.06
C ARG A 221 -14.67 3.90 -0.69
N THR A 222 -13.88 4.84 -1.23
CA THR A 222 -12.53 4.55 -1.74
C THR A 222 -11.62 4.03 -0.64
N VAL A 223 -11.63 4.69 0.51
CA VAL A 223 -10.76 4.32 1.64
C VAL A 223 -11.16 2.96 2.19
N ALA A 224 -12.46 2.69 2.34
CA ALA A 224 -12.94 1.37 2.74
C ALA A 224 -12.50 0.27 1.75
N MET A 225 -12.55 0.54 0.43
CA MET A 225 -12.02 -0.40 -0.57
C MET A 225 -10.51 -0.59 -0.46
N LEU A 226 -9.73 0.48 -0.27
CA LEU A 226 -8.27 0.38 -0.06
C LEU A 226 -7.94 -0.53 1.13
N ILE A 227 -8.64 -0.34 2.25
CA ILE A 227 -8.46 -1.16 3.45
C ILE A 227 -8.85 -2.63 3.19
N GLY A 228 -9.97 -2.86 2.48
CA GLY A 228 -10.43 -4.21 2.11
C GLY A 228 -9.46 -4.93 1.18
N CYS A 229 -8.99 -4.26 0.12
CA CYS A 229 -7.98 -4.80 -0.81
C CYS A 229 -6.67 -5.12 -0.09
N PHE A 230 -6.20 -4.23 0.79
CA PHE A 230 -5.03 -4.48 1.62
C PHE A 230 -5.20 -5.74 2.48
N THR A 231 -6.33 -5.85 3.17
CA THR A 231 -6.62 -6.99 4.06
C THR A 231 -6.66 -8.30 3.27
N LEU A 232 -7.39 -8.34 2.16
CA LEU A 232 -7.54 -9.55 1.34
C LEU A 232 -6.24 -9.98 0.64
N SER A 233 -5.38 -9.02 0.28
CA SER A 233 -4.13 -9.32 -0.42
C SER A 233 -3.04 -9.83 0.52
N TRP A 234 -2.95 -9.27 1.73
CA TRP A 234 -1.86 -9.56 2.66
C TRP A 234 -2.20 -10.62 3.71
N LEU A 235 -3.46 -10.73 4.14
CA LEU A 235 -3.86 -11.68 5.17
C LEU A 235 -3.49 -13.14 4.83
N PRO A 236 -3.63 -13.63 3.58
CA PRO A 236 -3.20 -14.99 3.23
C PRO A 236 -1.69 -15.21 3.43
N PHE A 237 -0.87 -14.23 3.03
CA PHE A 237 0.60 -14.31 3.17
C PHE A 237 1.02 -14.39 4.64
N PHE A 238 0.53 -13.47 5.48
CA PHE A 238 0.91 -13.44 6.89
C PHE A 238 0.39 -14.65 7.66
N SER A 239 -0.84 -15.09 7.38
CA SER A 239 -1.42 -16.28 8.02
C SER A 239 -0.64 -17.54 7.66
N ALA A 240 -0.34 -17.74 6.37
CA ALA A 240 0.45 -18.89 5.92
C ALA A 240 1.90 -18.84 6.44
N SER A 241 2.48 -17.64 6.56
CA SER A 241 3.83 -17.48 7.10
C SER A 241 3.93 -17.90 8.56
N ILE A 242 2.90 -17.65 9.37
CA ILE A 242 2.86 -18.12 10.77
C ILE A 242 2.75 -19.63 10.83
N VAL A 243 1.87 -20.23 10.00
CA VAL A 243 1.76 -21.69 9.89
C VAL A 243 3.11 -22.30 9.50
N GLN A 244 3.81 -21.73 8.52
CA GLN A 244 5.14 -22.16 8.11
C GLN A 244 6.19 -22.09 9.24
N MET A 245 6.11 -21.07 10.10
CA MET A 245 7.04 -20.92 11.22
C MET A 245 6.77 -21.89 12.36
N VAL A 246 5.50 -22.18 12.64
CA VAL A 246 5.09 -23.11 13.72
C VAL A 246 5.17 -24.56 13.28
N CYS A 247 4.83 -24.85 12.03
CA CYS A 247 4.85 -26.17 11.42
C CYS A 247 5.49 -26.11 10.03
N PRO A 248 6.82 -26.29 9.92
CA PRO A 248 7.53 -26.22 8.65
C PRO A 248 7.09 -27.24 7.60
N GLU A 249 6.52 -28.37 8.05
CA GLU A 249 6.05 -29.48 7.21
C GLU A 249 4.60 -29.29 6.73
N CYS A 250 3.81 -28.46 7.41
CA CYS A 250 2.38 -28.29 7.13
C CYS A 250 2.12 -27.53 5.83
N PHE A 251 3.05 -26.66 5.43
CA PHE A 251 2.88 -25.84 4.25
C PHE A 251 4.25 -25.60 3.58
N PRO A 252 4.36 -25.66 2.25
CA PRO A 252 5.63 -25.39 1.57
C PRO A 252 5.87 -23.88 1.40
N TYR A 253 7.01 -23.39 1.90
CA TYR A 253 7.37 -21.96 1.86
C TYR A 253 7.38 -21.37 0.44
N LYS A 254 7.66 -22.20 -0.57
CA LYS A 254 7.61 -21.82 -1.99
C LYS A 254 6.22 -21.39 -2.43
N VAL A 255 5.15 -21.99 -1.90
CA VAL A 255 3.77 -21.57 -2.23
C VAL A 255 3.50 -20.19 -1.64
N ILE A 256 4.00 -19.92 -0.44
CA ILE A 256 3.89 -18.60 0.20
C ILE A 256 4.64 -17.55 -0.61
N GLU A 257 5.91 -17.79 -0.94
CA GLU A 257 6.75 -16.85 -1.67
C GLU A 257 6.30 -16.64 -3.12
N ASN A 258 5.75 -17.66 -3.79
CA ASN A 258 5.39 -17.56 -5.20
C ASN A 258 3.96 -17.02 -5.43
N PHE A 259 3.01 -17.33 -4.54
CA PHE A 259 1.59 -17.01 -4.76
C PHE A 259 1.05 -15.97 -3.79
N PHE A 260 1.15 -16.22 -2.48
CA PHE A 260 0.58 -15.29 -1.50
C PHE A 260 1.38 -13.99 -1.41
N TRP A 261 2.70 -14.07 -1.58
CA TRP A 261 3.52 -12.88 -1.64
C TRP A 261 3.24 -12.06 -2.91
N LEU A 262 3.06 -12.74 -4.06
CA LEU A 262 2.64 -12.10 -5.31
C LEU A 262 1.30 -11.36 -5.14
N LEU A 263 0.34 -11.97 -4.45
CA LEU A 263 -0.95 -11.36 -4.14
C LEU A 263 -0.79 -10.09 -3.30
N GLY A 264 0.03 -10.14 -2.24
CA GLY A 264 0.35 -8.99 -1.40
C GLY A 264 1.04 -7.85 -2.17
N LEU A 265 2.04 -8.18 -3.00
CA LEU A 265 2.74 -7.22 -3.85
C LEU A 265 1.80 -6.57 -4.88
N GLY A 266 0.84 -7.33 -5.40
CA GLY A 266 -0.22 -6.87 -6.30
C GLY A 266 -1.11 -5.78 -5.70
N ASN A 267 -1.17 -5.63 -4.37
CA ASN A 267 -1.88 -4.52 -3.72
C ASN A 267 -1.37 -3.15 -4.20
N SER A 268 -0.06 -3.03 -4.43
CA SER A 268 0.59 -1.81 -4.91
C SER A 268 0.15 -1.41 -6.33
N LEU A 269 -0.40 -2.36 -7.10
CA LEU A 269 -1.02 -2.09 -8.41
C LEU A 269 -2.49 -1.69 -8.27
N LEU A 270 -3.21 -2.27 -7.30
CA LEU A 270 -4.62 -1.95 -7.05
C LEU A 270 -4.80 -0.50 -6.56
N ASN A 271 -3.84 0.03 -5.82
CA ASN A 271 -3.85 1.38 -5.27
C ASN A 271 -4.13 2.45 -6.37
N PRO A 272 -3.31 2.63 -7.42
CA PRO A 272 -3.59 3.52 -8.55
C PRO A 272 -4.97 3.34 -9.22
N LEU A 273 -5.44 2.10 -9.34
CA LEU A 273 -6.73 1.78 -9.96
C LEU A 273 -7.88 2.29 -9.10
N LEU A 274 -7.78 2.16 -7.78
CA LEU A 274 -8.79 2.65 -6.84
C LEU A 274 -8.85 4.18 -6.81
N TYR A 275 -7.70 4.87 -6.90
CA TYR A 275 -7.66 6.33 -6.98
C TYR A 275 -8.22 6.83 -8.32
N SER A 276 -7.78 6.24 -9.44
CA SER A 276 -8.19 6.66 -10.78
C SER A 276 -9.66 6.36 -11.08
N CYS A 277 -10.25 5.30 -10.52
CA CYS A 277 -11.67 5.00 -10.71
C CYS A 277 -12.61 5.89 -9.87
N TRP A 278 -12.11 6.57 -8.83
CA TRP A 278 -13.00 7.12 -7.81
C TRP A 278 -12.72 8.58 -7.38
N GLN A 279 -11.51 9.11 -7.53
CA GLN A 279 -11.25 10.55 -7.38
C GLN A 279 -11.50 11.29 -8.70
N ARG A 280 -12.58 12.09 -8.77
CA ARG A 280 -12.92 12.87 -9.97
C ARG A 280 -11.81 13.83 -10.40
N ASP A 281 -11.08 14.40 -9.44
CA ASP A 281 -9.98 15.33 -9.74
C ASP A 281 -8.81 14.63 -10.44
N VAL A 282 -8.52 13.39 -10.06
CA VAL A 282 -7.50 12.55 -10.70
C VAL A 282 -7.96 12.11 -12.08
N GLN A 283 -9.24 11.73 -12.24
CA GLN A 283 -9.84 11.38 -13.53
C GLN A 283 -9.76 12.52 -14.53
N LEU A 284 -10.11 13.75 -14.10
CA LEU A 284 -10.12 14.91 -14.98
C LEU A 284 -8.72 15.23 -15.50
N GLN A 285 -7.71 15.11 -14.64
CA GLN A 285 -6.33 15.38 -15.03
C GLN A 285 -5.69 14.28 -15.86
N LEU A 286 -6.00 13.01 -15.58
CA LEU A 286 -5.61 11.89 -16.44
C LEU A 286 -6.21 12.05 -17.85
N ALA A 287 -7.47 12.46 -17.94
CA ALA A 287 -8.12 12.74 -19.22
C ALA A 287 -7.47 13.93 -19.96
N GLN A 288 -7.10 14.99 -19.24
CA GLN A 288 -6.40 16.15 -19.82
C GLN A 288 -4.99 15.78 -20.32
N LEU A 289 -4.24 14.96 -19.56
CA LEU A 289 -2.94 14.44 -19.97
C LEU A 289 -3.07 13.52 -21.19
N ALA A 290 -4.03 12.61 -21.20
CA ALA A 290 -4.32 11.76 -22.36
C ALA A 290 -4.68 12.59 -23.60
N ALA A 291 -5.48 13.64 -23.44
CA ALA A 291 -5.83 14.57 -24.52
C ALA A 291 -4.64 15.45 -24.99
N ALA A 292 -3.70 15.77 -24.10
CA ALA A 292 -2.48 16.50 -24.44
C ALA A 292 -1.46 15.61 -25.18
N VAL A 293 -1.31 14.35 -24.76
CA VAL A 293 -0.49 13.36 -25.47
C VAL A 293 -1.08 13.07 -26.85
N LYS A 294 -2.40 12.86 -26.95
CA LYS A 294 -3.08 12.67 -28.24
C LYS A 294 -2.86 13.85 -29.20
N ARG A 295 -2.81 15.09 -28.69
CA ARG A 295 -2.53 16.31 -29.48
C ARG A 295 -1.07 16.50 -29.87
N ARG A 296 -0.12 15.78 -29.26
CA ARG A 296 1.30 15.82 -29.63
C ARG A 296 1.71 14.69 -30.58
N VAL A 297 0.90 13.63 -30.66
CA VAL A 297 1.14 12.44 -31.49
C VAL A 297 0.43 12.53 -32.84
N LEU A 298 -0.63 13.33 -32.94
CA LEU A 298 -1.26 13.80 -34.19
C LEU A 298 -0.62 15.11 -34.63
#